data_AF-A0A3M1Y994-F1
#
_entry.id   AF-A0A3M1Y994-F1
#
_cell.length_a   1.000
_cell.length_b   1.000
_cell.length_c   1.000
_cell.angle_alpha   90.00
_cell.angle_beta   90.00
_cell.angle_gamma   90.00
#
_symmetry.space_group_name_H-M   'P 1'
#
loop_
_entity.id
_entity.type
_entity.pdbx_description
1 polymer ?
#
loop_
_entity_poly.entity_id
_entity_poly.type
_entity_poly.pdbx_seq_one_letter_code
_entity_poly.pdbx_strand_id
1 'polypeptide(L)'
;MEDLFKKFLYTGVGLVSLTAEKLQEAVDELVGQGKVSKEEGRKIVGDFVDQIESKRDEAEAKMKEWVESFTKNMNVPKLATKEDLADLVKRIEALEAHAGMSTREEVTATVKKVKKVAGEAQAEVEEAAEKVETTARKTTKKPATK
;
A
#
# COMPACT_ATOMS: atom_id res chain seq x y z
N MET A 1 15.63 -7.62 -7.78
CA MET A 1 15.73 -8.97 -7.19
C MET A 1 14.39 -9.50 -6.68
N GLU A 2 13.51 -8.67 -6.09
CA GLU A 2 12.17 -9.12 -5.67
C GLU A 2 11.34 -9.80 -6.76
N ASP A 3 11.36 -9.28 -8.00
CA ASP A 3 10.57 -9.87 -9.10
C ASP A 3 10.99 -11.29 -9.46
N LEU A 4 12.27 -11.64 -9.30
CA LEU A 4 12.75 -13.01 -9.53
C LEU A 4 12.29 -13.94 -8.42
N PHE A 5 12.32 -13.49 -7.17
CA PHE A 5 11.81 -14.26 -6.03
C PHE A 5 10.29 -14.48 -6.13
N LYS A 6 9.52 -13.42 -6.45
CA LYS A 6 8.08 -13.52 -6.70
C LYS A 6 7.79 -14.50 -7.83
N LYS A 7 8.48 -14.38 -8.98
CA LYS A 7 8.35 -15.31 -10.10
C LYS A 7 8.73 -16.74 -9.73
N PHE A 8 9.77 -16.94 -8.94
CA PHE A 8 10.19 -18.25 -8.47
C PHE A 8 9.14 -18.88 -7.55
N LEU A 9 8.57 -18.11 -6.61
CA LEU A 9 7.47 -18.60 -5.76
C LEU A 9 6.22 -18.93 -6.58
N TYR A 10 5.79 -18.04 -7.49
CA TYR A 10 4.63 -18.30 -8.34
C TYR A 10 4.85 -19.53 -9.24
N THR A 11 6.05 -19.67 -9.81
CA THR A 11 6.42 -20.86 -10.60
C THR A 11 6.50 -22.10 -9.73
N GLY A 12 7.03 -21.99 -8.51
CA GLY A 12 7.17 -23.08 -7.57
C GLY A 12 5.82 -23.64 -7.13
N VAL A 13 4.87 -22.77 -6.78
CA VAL A 13 3.50 -23.18 -6.44
C VAL A 13 2.81 -23.82 -7.66
N GLY A 14 2.96 -23.23 -8.85
CA GLY A 14 2.42 -23.81 -10.08
C GLY A 14 2.99 -25.19 -10.41
N LEU A 15 4.30 -25.39 -10.22
CA LEU A 15 4.99 -26.65 -10.48
C LEU A 15 4.58 -27.75 -9.48
N VAL A 16 4.46 -27.41 -8.20
CA VAL A 16 3.98 -28.34 -7.17
C VAL A 16 2.53 -28.75 -7.45
N SER A 17 1.66 -27.80 -7.82
CA SER A 17 0.27 -28.09 -8.17
C SER A 17 0.19 -29.07 -9.36
N LEU A 18 0.94 -28.81 -10.43
CA LEU A 18 0.97 -29.70 -11.59
C LEU A 18 1.49 -31.10 -11.24
N THR A 19 2.49 -31.18 -10.36
CA THR A 19 3.06 -32.45 -9.89
C THR A 19 2.05 -33.22 -9.04
N ALA A 20 1.30 -32.52 -8.17
CA ALA A 20 0.25 -33.13 -7.35
C ALA A 20 -0.89 -33.69 -8.22
N GLU A 21 -1.35 -32.94 -9.22
CA GLU A 21 -2.33 -33.44 -10.19
C GLU A 21 -1.82 -34.68 -10.94
N LYS A 22 -0.57 -34.63 -11.43
CA LYS A 22 0.03 -35.76 -12.15
C LYS A 22 0.21 -36.99 -11.27
N LEU A 23 0.53 -36.82 -9.99
CA LEU A 23 0.62 -37.92 -9.04
C LEU A 23 -0.74 -38.57 -8.81
N GLN A 24 -1.78 -37.75 -8.61
CA GLN A 24 -3.14 -38.25 -8.42
C GLN A 24 -3.62 -39.01 -9.67
N GLU A 25 -3.39 -38.47 -10.86
CA GLU A 25 -3.73 -39.10 -12.14
C GLU A 25 -3.00 -40.45 -12.33
N ALA A 26 -1.71 -40.51 -12.00
CA ALA A 26 -0.94 -41.75 -12.08
C ALA A 26 -1.44 -42.82 -11.09
N VAL A 27 -1.81 -42.41 -9.87
CA VAL A 27 -2.38 -43.32 -8.87
C VAL A 27 -3.76 -43.81 -9.31
N ASP A 28 -4.62 -42.92 -9.82
CA ASP A 28 -5.94 -43.30 -10.33
C ASP A 28 -5.84 -44.25 -11.53
N GLU A 29 -4.83 -44.09 -12.40
CA GLU A 29 -4.56 -45.02 -13.49
C GLU A 29 -4.15 -46.41 -12.96
N LEU A 30 -3.27 -46.47 -11.95
CA LEU A 30 -2.88 -47.72 -11.29
C LEU A 30 -4.07 -48.44 -10.64
N VAL A 31 -5.01 -47.66 -10.07
CA VAL A 31 -6.26 -48.18 -9.52
C VAL A 31 -7.17 -48.70 -10.63
N GLY A 32 -7.30 -47.97 -11.74
CA GLY A 32 -8.07 -48.40 -12.91
C GLY A 32 -7.52 -49.67 -13.56
N GLN A 33 -6.19 -49.85 -13.56
CA GLN A 33 -5.52 -51.07 -14.03
C GLN A 33 -5.62 -52.23 -13.02
N GLY A 34 -6.22 -52.03 -11.85
CA GLY A 34 -6.35 -53.04 -10.80
C GLY A 34 -5.05 -53.42 -10.10
N LYS A 35 -3.98 -52.64 -10.30
CA LYS A 35 -2.67 -52.85 -9.66
C LYS A 35 -2.64 -52.36 -8.22
N VAL A 36 -3.52 -51.42 -7.88
CA VAL A 36 -3.65 -50.81 -6.56
C VAL A 36 -5.15 -50.74 -6.22
N SER A 37 -5.51 -50.98 -4.97
CA SER A 37 -6.90 -50.80 -4.55
C SER A 37 -7.26 -49.30 -4.45
N LYS A 38 -8.54 -48.94 -4.60
CA LYS A 38 -9.00 -47.55 -4.40
C LYS A 38 -8.60 -46.98 -3.04
N GLU A 39 -8.58 -47.85 -2.03
CA GLU A 39 -8.25 -47.51 -0.66
C GLU A 39 -6.75 -47.22 -0.50
N GLU A 40 -5.88 -48.06 -1.07
CA GLU A 40 -4.44 -47.81 -1.10
C GLU A 40 -4.08 -46.58 -1.93
N GLY A 41 -4.72 -46.36 -3.08
CA GLY A 41 -4.44 -45.19 -3.91
C GLY A 41 -4.73 -43.88 -3.18
N ARG A 42 -5.89 -43.79 -2.51
CA ARG A 42 -6.22 -42.66 -1.64
C ARG A 42 -5.22 -42.51 -0.50
N LYS A 43 -4.76 -43.62 0.07
CA LYS A 43 -3.79 -43.61 1.17
C LYS A 43 -2.43 -43.08 0.72
N ILE A 44 -1.95 -43.48 -0.46
CA ILE A 44 -0.67 -43.01 -1.03
C ILE A 44 -0.71 -41.49 -1.25
N VAL A 45 -1.79 -40.98 -1.86
CA VAL A 45 -1.93 -39.54 -2.09
C VAL A 45 -2.09 -38.79 -0.77
N GLY A 46 -2.88 -39.31 0.17
CA GLY A 46 -3.04 -38.75 1.50
C GLY A 46 -1.73 -38.67 2.28
N ASP A 47 -1.01 -39.79 2.38
CA ASP A 47 0.28 -39.87 3.07
C ASP A 47 1.30 -38.90 2.45
N PHE A 48 1.28 -38.71 1.13
CA PHE A 48 2.15 -37.74 0.44
C PHE A 48 1.81 -36.29 0.81
N VAL A 49 0.52 -35.94 0.84
CA VAL A 49 0.06 -34.60 1.26
C VAL A 49 0.40 -34.35 2.73
N ASP A 50 0.10 -35.31 3.60
CA ASP A 50 0.39 -35.22 5.04
C ASP A 50 1.89 -35.07 5.31
N GLN A 51 2.74 -35.80 4.59
CA GLN A 51 4.20 -35.64 4.66
C GLN A 51 4.66 -34.26 4.20
N ILE A 52 4.02 -33.68 3.18
CA ILE A 52 4.33 -32.32 2.72
C ILE A 52 3.90 -31.30 3.77
N GLU A 53 2.69 -31.42 4.32
CA GLU A 53 2.17 -30.52 5.36
C GLU A 53 3.04 -30.54 6.61
N SER A 54 3.40 -31.73 7.10
CA SER A 54 4.32 -31.86 8.24
C SER A 54 5.70 -31.25 7.96
N LYS A 55 6.24 -31.45 6.76
CA LYS A 55 7.51 -30.81 6.35
C LYS A 55 7.37 -29.31 6.13
N ARG A 56 6.17 -28.83 5.77
CA ARG A 56 5.84 -27.41 5.58
C ARG A 56 5.99 -26.67 6.89
N ASP A 57 5.46 -27.18 7.99
CA ASP A 57 5.57 -26.56 9.31
C ASP A 57 7.03 -26.44 9.76
N GLU A 58 7.81 -27.52 9.61
CA GLU A 58 9.25 -27.49 9.90
C GLU A 58 10.02 -26.54 8.99
N ALA A 59 9.65 -26.50 7.71
CA ALA A 59 10.25 -25.60 6.73
C ALA A 59 9.88 -24.13 7.02
N GLU A 60 8.66 -23.84 7.47
CA GLU A 60 8.23 -22.50 7.86
C GLU A 60 8.98 -22.03 9.10
N ALA A 61 9.17 -22.89 10.11
CA ALA A 61 9.98 -22.58 11.28
C ALA A 61 11.43 -22.26 10.90
N LYS A 62 12.06 -23.13 10.09
CA LYS A 62 13.44 -22.92 9.59
C LYS A 62 13.55 -21.70 8.68
N MET A 63 12.55 -21.46 7.84
CA MET A 63 12.53 -20.30 6.95
C MET A 63 12.36 -19.01 7.74
N LYS A 64 11.53 -19.00 8.79
CA LYS A 64 11.41 -17.85 9.69
C LYS A 64 12.72 -17.56 10.41
N GLU A 65 13.40 -18.59 10.92
CA GLU A 65 14.71 -18.46 11.55
C GLU A 65 15.78 -17.96 10.56
N TRP A 66 15.76 -18.49 9.33
CA TRP A 66 16.68 -18.08 8.27
C TRP A 66 16.44 -16.64 7.84
N VAL A 67 15.19 -16.23 7.65
CA VAL A 67 14.80 -14.85 7.34
C VAL A 67 15.17 -13.93 8.49
N GLU A 68 14.93 -14.32 9.74
CA GLU A 68 15.27 -13.53 10.92
C GLU A 68 16.79 -13.38 11.07
N SER A 69 17.56 -14.45 10.84
CA SER A 69 19.03 -14.43 10.86
C SER A 69 19.59 -13.62 9.70
N PHE A 70 19.01 -13.74 8.51
CA PHE A 70 19.41 -12.96 7.33
C PHE A 70 19.11 -11.48 7.54
N THR A 71 17.97 -11.14 8.16
CA THR A 71 17.58 -9.76 8.51
C THR A 71 18.40 -9.18 9.67
N LYS A 72 18.95 -10.02 10.56
CA LYS A 72 19.88 -9.60 11.61
C LYS A 72 21.30 -9.39 11.08
N ASN A 73 21.76 -10.26 10.19
CA ASN A 73 23.16 -10.29 9.72
C ASN A 73 23.40 -9.36 8.54
N MET A 74 22.43 -9.23 7.64
CA MET A 74 22.39 -8.12 6.70
C MET A 74 21.60 -7.03 7.41
N ASN A 75 22.15 -5.83 7.53
CA ASN A 75 21.42 -4.60 7.92
C ASN A 75 20.32 -4.25 6.88
N VAL A 76 19.53 -5.22 6.39
CA VAL A 76 18.25 -4.96 5.75
C VAL A 76 17.39 -4.43 6.89
N PRO A 77 17.08 -3.13 6.92
CA PRO A 77 16.15 -2.64 7.93
C PRO A 77 14.90 -3.52 7.77
N LYS A 78 14.52 -4.20 8.87
CA LYS A 78 13.14 -4.65 9.07
C LYS A 78 12.27 -3.63 8.38
N LEU A 79 11.53 -4.03 7.33
CA LEU A 79 10.66 -3.17 6.51
C LEU A 79 10.36 -1.88 7.28
N ALA A 80 11.10 -0.80 6.96
CA ALA A 80 11.33 0.35 7.85
C ALA A 80 10.25 0.44 8.94
N THR A 81 10.58 -0.03 10.15
CA THR A 81 9.58 -0.16 11.19
C THR A 81 8.92 1.19 11.41
N LYS A 82 7.63 1.22 11.76
CA LYS A 82 6.91 2.51 11.94
C LYS A 82 7.64 3.47 12.89
N GLU A 83 8.40 2.91 13.83
CA GLU A 83 9.27 3.62 14.75
C GLU A 83 10.47 4.28 14.03
N ASP A 84 11.15 3.58 13.13
CA ASP A 84 12.22 4.15 12.30
C ASP A 84 11.70 5.26 11.38
N LEU A 85 10.48 5.10 10.83
CA LEU A 85 9.82 6.14 10.06
C LEU A 85 9.46 7.35 10.92
N ALA A 86 8.97 7.15 12.15
CA ALA A 86 8.66 8.23 13.07
C ALA A 86 9.93 8.99 13.51
N ASP A 87 11.03 8.28 13.74
CA ASP A 87 12.31 8.90 14.09
C ASP A 87 12.94 9.60 12.88
N LEU A 88 12.78 9.07 11.66
CA LEU A 88 13.15 9.79 10.43
C LEU A 88 12.32 11.06 10.27
N VAL A 89 11.01 11.02 10.48
CA VAL A 89 10.14 12.21 10.40
C VAL A 89 10.56 13.25 11.43
N LYS A 90 10.78 12.87 12.69
CA LYS A 90 11.28 13.82 13.72
C LYS A 90 12.64 14.42 13.37
N ARG A 91 13.56 13.62 12.81
CA ARG A 91 14.87 14.11 12.39
C ARG A 91 14.75 15.03 11.18
N ILE A 92 13.84 14.75 10.25
CA ILE A 92 13.52 15.63 9.13
C ILE A 92 12.92 16.93 9.65
N GLU A 93 11.94 16.90 10.54
CA GLU A 93 11.35 18.11 11.17
C GLU A 93 12.40 18.94 11.92
N ALA A 94 13.29 18.29 12.67
CA ALA A 94 14.38 18.96 13.37
C ALA A 94 15.42 19.55 12.41
N LEU A 95 15.72 18.85 11.31
CA LEU A 95 16.62 19.34 10.27
C LEU A 95 15.98 20.45 9.43
N GLU A 96 14.67 20.40 9.17
CA GLU A 96 13.92 21.50 8.54
C GLU A 96 13.90 22.74 9.44
N ALA A 97 13.78 22.55 10.76
CA ALA A 97 13.90 23.63 11.74
C ALA A 97 15.32 24.22 11.81
N HIS A 98 16.36 23.39 11.65
CA HIS A 98 17.76 23.82 11.66
C HIS A 98 18.27 24.36 10.31
N ALA A 99 17.74 23.87 9.19
CA ALA A 99 18.10 24.26 7.82
C ALA A 99 17.34 25.49 7.34
N GLY A 100 16.41 26.02 8.14
CA GLY A 100 15.71 27.27 7.82
C GLY A 100 14.84 27.19 6.55
N MET A 101 14.49 25.97 6.09
CA MET A 101 13.53 25.80 5.00
C MET A 101 12.11 25.84 5.56
N SER A 102 11.67 27.09 5.75
CA SER A 102 10.30 27.61 5.80
C SER A 102 10.18 28.63 6.93
N THR A 103 10.78 29.79 6.70
CA THR A 103 10.13 31.10 6.89
C THR A 103 8.98 31.13 7.89
N ARG A 104 9.31 31.00 9.18
CA ARG A 104 8.40 31.30 10.29
C ARG A 104 7.94 32.78 10.29
N GLU A 105 8.57 33.64 9.49
CA GLU A 105 8.13 35.03 9.28
C GLU A 105 7.00 35.21 8.26
N GLU A 106 6.78 34.34 7.26
CA GLU A 106 5.72 34.59 6.26
C GLU A 106 4.36 33.96 6.60
N VAL A 107 4.30 32.86 7.35
CA VAL A 107 3.01 32.25 7.75
C VAL A 107 2.36 33.01 8.92
N THR A 108 3.14 33.63 9.80
CA THR A 108 2.60 34.46 10.88
C THR A 108 2.20 35.86 10.40
N ALA A 109 2.87 36.40 9.37
CA ALA A 109 2.48 37.64 8.71
C ALA A 109 1.23 37.48 7.83
N THR A 110 1.07 36.36 7.11
CA THR A 110 -0.15 36.10 6.32
C THR A 110 -1.37 35.80 7.19
N VAL A 111 -1.24 35.12 8.33
CA VAL A 111 -2.38 34.94 9.26
C VAL A 111 -2.78 36.27 9.94
N LYS A 112 -1.82 37.15 10.28
CA LYS A 112 -2.14 38.51 10.79
C LYS A 112 -2.74 39.41 9.72
N LYS A 113 -2.27 39.33 8.46
CA LYS A 113 -2.80 40.10 7.34
C LYS A 113 -4.19 39.61 6.94
N VAL A 114 -4.45 38.31 6.92
CA VAL A 114 -5.80 37.76 6.68
C VAL A 114 -6.77 38.13 7.81
N LYS A 115 -6.33 38.17 9.08
CA LYS A 115 -7.18 38.59 10.20
C LYS A 115 -7.47 40.11 10.22
N LYS A 116 -6.53 40.94 9.76
CA LYS A 116 -6.73 42.40 9.65
C LYS A 116 -7.56 42.79 8.42
N VAL A 117 -7.33 42.14 7.28
CA VAL A 117 -8.10 42.35 6.05
C VAL A 117 -9.52 41.77 6.17
N ALA A 118 -9.74 40.71 6.96
CA ALA A 118 -11.09 40.22 7.27
C ALA A 118 -11.89 41.14 8.21
N GLY A 119 -11.23 42.01 8.99
CA GLY A 119 -11.88 43.01 9.84
C GLY A 119 -12.20 44.31 9.10
N GLU A 120 -11.35 44.73 8.16
CA GLU A 120 -11.56 45.97 7.39
C GLU A 120 -12.42 45.74 6.12
N ALA A 121 -12.47 44.53 5.57
CA ALA A 121 -13.37 44.16 4.47
C ALA A 121 -14.84 43.95 4.89
N GLN A 122 -15.18 44.00 6.18
CA GLN A 122 -16.58 43.99 6.63
C GLN A 122 -17.18 45.39 6.77
N ALA A 123 -16.36 46.46 6.77
CA ALA A 123 -16.86 47.83 6.83
C ALA A 123 -17.00 48.48 5.43
N GLU A 124 -16.16 48.13 4.45
CA GLU A 124 -16.27 48.68 3.08
C GLU A 124 -17.24 47.90 2.16
N VAL A 125 -17.66 46.68 2.54
CA VAL A 125 -18.63 45.89 1.76
C VAL A 125 -20.08 46.30 2.04
N GLU A 126 -20.36 47.01 3.13
CA GLU A 126 -21.69 47.61 3.38
C GLU A 126 -21.88 48.93 2.59
N GLU A 127 -20.83 49.76 2.46
CA GLU A 127 -20.94 51.02 1.69
C GLU A 127 -20.85 50.83 0.16
N ALA A 128 -20.17 49.77 -0.31
CA ALA A 128 -20.09 49.45 -1.75
C ALA A 128 -21.32 48.71 -2.28
N ALA A 129 -22.14 48.08 -1.42
CA ALA A 129 -23.36 47.38 -1.82
C ALA A 129 -24.50 48.34 -2.23
N GLU A 130 -24.55 49.57 -1.71
CA GLU A 130 -25.61 50.54 -2.05
C GLU A 130 -25.39 51.22 -3.41
N LYS A 131 -24.14 51.40 -3.87
CA LYS A 131 -23.84 52.11 -5.15
C LYS A 131 -23.86 51.23 -6.40
N VAL A 132 -23.82 49.90 -6.26
CA VAL A 132 -23.83 48.98 -7.41
C VAL A 132 -25.26 48.62 -7.86
N GLU A 133 -26.27 48.74 -6.99
CA GLU A 133 -27.67 48.45 -7.36
C GLU A 133 -28.29 49.53 -8.28
N THR A 134 -27.84 50.80 -8.22
CA THR A 134 -28.38 51.88 -9.06
C THR A 134 -27.77 51.98 -10.47
N THR A 135 -26.65 51.31 -10.75
CA THR A 135 -25.94 51.50 -12.04
C THR A 135 -26.10 50.32 -13.02
N ALA A 136 -26.53 49.14 -12.53
CA ALA A 136 -26.73 47.95 -13.37
C ALA A 136 -28.10 47.89 -14.10
N ARG A 137 -29.04 48.82 -13.83
CA ARG A 137 -30.37 48.83 -14.47
C ARG A 137 -30.43 49.52 -15.85
N LYS A 138 -29.32 50.05 -16.39
CA LYS A 138 -29.35 50.90 -17.60
C LYS A 138 -28.70 50.31 -18.87
N THR A 139 -28.02 49.16 -18.85
CA THR A 139 -27.21 48.75 -20.03
C THR A 139 -27.34 47.30 -20.52
N THR A 140 -28.37 46.54 -20.13
CA THR A 140 -28.70 45.25 -20.79
C THR A 140 -30.21 45.09 -21.07
N LYS A 141 -30.82 46.07 -21.74
CA LYS A 141 -32.05 45.81 -22.49
C LYS A 141 -31.95 46.34 -23.91
N LYS A 142 -31.74 45.38 -24.83
CA LYS A 142 -32.26 45.34 -26.21
C LYS A 142 -31.40 46.03 -27.30
N PRO A 143 -31.36 45.54 -28.57
CA PRO A 143 -31.94 44.31 -29.15
C PRO A 143 -30.95 43.46 -29.97
N ALA A 144 -31.27 42.17 -30.13
CA ALA A 144 -31.15 41.50 -31.43
C ALA A 144 -32.50 40.87 -31.77
N THR A 145 -33.22 41.46 -32.72
CA THR A 145 -34.26 40.84 -33.59
C THR A 145 -34.87 41.92 -34.48
N LYS A 146 -34.31 42.11 -35.68
CA LYS A 146 -34.92 41.88 -37.00
C LYS A 146 -34.14 42.64 -38.06
#